data_AF-A0A1Y0I1T2-F1
#
_entry.id   AF-A0A1Y0I1T2-F1
#
_cell.length_a   1.000
_cell.length_b   1.000
_cell.length_c   1.000
_cell.angle_alpha   90.00
_cell.angle_beta   90.00
_cell.angle_gamma   90.00
#
_symmetry.space_group_name_H-M   'P 1'
#
loop_
_entity.id
_entity.type
_entity.pdbx_description
1 polymer ?
#
loop_
_entity_poly.entity_id
_entity_poly.type
_entity_poly.pdbx_seq_one_letter_code
_entity_poly.pdbx_strand_id
1 'polypeptide(L)'
;MSQVITLQILLFSIFIVSFSAETVSSEFELTRFKEAIYQRDIVSLANQFYFDQISGVVNKVRLQRELDIVFTYFGNVTNCRQTDEDNFAAIVLVSSTQEITAEREFKFQCEFSKIGHGAILVKTITVENQKLAFSFSIGVTGDASRSKELWRMLKSPMAQIMGEENRDNVYFLENKYAVFLEREECIDDHYSVRYKTFHRLLDQTNEVKDEVGYLLADVLAEKLMSCDVKKIIVIVSEVYSGQDEVLGRLLFRFNESKKEWQLRSE
;
A
#
# COMPACT_ATOMS: atom_id res chain seq x y z
N MET A 1 27.21 -20.28 -1.42
CA MET A 1 26.73 -19.72 -2.70
C MET A 1 25.43 -18.98 -2.40
N SER A 2 25.49 -17.65 -2.35
CA SER A 2 24.36 -16.80 -1.95
C SER A 2 23.43 -16.63 -3.15
N GLN A 3 22.20 -17.13 -3.04
CA GLN A 3 21.15 -16.81 -4.00
C GLN A 3 20.77 -15.34 -3.80
N VAL A 4 21.05 -14.52 -4.80
CA VAL A 4 20.55 -13.16 -4.90
C VAL A 4 19.05 -13.27 -5.15
N ILE A 5 18.25 -12.90 -4.15
CA ILE A 5 16.81 -12.74 -4.30
C ILE A 5 16.63 -11.43 -5.07
N THR A 6 16.44 -11.54 -6.38
CA THR A 6 16.02 -10.43 -7.23
C THR A 6 14.56 -10.12 -6.91
N LEU A 7 14.30 -9.02 -6.19
CA LEU A 7 12.95 -8.54 -5.93
C LEU A 7 12.44 -7.85 -7.21
N GLN A 8 11.62 -8.55 -7.99
CA GLN A 8 10.98 -7.99 -9.19
C GLN A 8 9.66 -7.31 -8.80
N ILE A 9 9.56 -6.00 -9.05
CA ILE A 9 8.27 -5.29 -9.08
C ILE A 9 7.88 -5.15 -10.55
N LEU A 10 6.88 -5.95 -10.96
CA LEU A 10 6.37 -6.06 -12.33
C LEU A 10 5.24 -5.04 -12.56
N LEU A 11 5.31 -4.29 -13.66
CA LEU A 11 4.17 -3.60 -14.28
C LEU A 11 4.25 -3.77 -15.81
N PHE A 12 3.12 -4.12 -16.42
CA PHE A 12 2.94 -4.59 -17.79
C PHE A 12 3.43 -3.62 -18.89
N SER A 13 3.89 -4.16 -20.02
CA SER A 13 4.24 -3.42 -21.25
C SER A 13 3.28 -3.78 -22.40
N ILE A 14 2.73 -2.78 -23.10
CA ILE A 14 2.17 -2.94 -24.45
C ILE A 14 2.65 -1.76 -25.33
N PHE A 15 3.29 -2.08 -26.46
CA PHE A 15 3.80 -1.14 -27.47
C PHE A 15 2.68 -0.63 -28.39
N ILE A 16 2.55 0.70 -28.58
CA ILE A 16 2.30 1.39 -29.86
C ILE A 16 2.98 2.77 -29.84
N VAL A 17 3.66 3.11 -30.93
CA VAL A 17 4.45 4.34 -31.19
C VAL A 17 3.57 5.51 -31.64
N SER A 18 3.85 6.76 -31.18
CA SER A 18 4.03 7.98 -32.02
C SER A 18 4.20 9.28 -31.20
N PHE A 19 5.09 10.15 -31.69
CA PHE A 19 5.45 11.55 -31.30
C PHE A 19 4.22 12.49 -31.22
N SER A 20 4.18 13.68 -30.57
CA SER A 20 5.15 14.77 -30.35
C SER A 20 4.61 15.81 -29.33
N ALA A 21 5.52 16.65 -28.81
CA ALA A 21 5.30 18.00 -28.25
C ALA A 21 4.67 18.15 -26.85
N GLU A 22 5.46 17.90 -25.77
CA GLU A 22 5.25 18.54 -24.45
C GLU A 22 6.44 18.28 -23.48
N THR A 23 7.69 18.54 -23.90
CA THR A 23 8.85 18.34 -23.01
C THR A 23 9.04 19.45 -21.97
N VAL A 24 8.33 20.57 -22.09
CA VAL A 24 8.47 21.73 -21.18
C VAL A 24 7.48 21.72 -20.00
N SER A 25 6.40 20.93 -20.04
CA SER A 25 5.41 20.86 -18.94
C SER A 25 5.82 19.91 -17.82
N SER A 26 6.33 18.72 -18.14
CA SER A 26 6.64 17.68 -17.15
C SER A 26 7.85 17.96 -16.26
N GLU A 27 8.91 18.60 -16.78
CA GLU A 27 10.11 18.93 -15.99
C GLU A 27 9.85 20.07 -14.99
N PHE A 28 9.05 21.06 -15.37
CA PHE A 28 8.66 22.17 -14.50
C PHE A 28 7.79 21.67 -13.34
N GLU A 29 6.78 20.85 -13.62
CA GLU A 29 5.91 20.29 -12.58
C GLU A 29 6.67 19.32 -11.66
N LEU A 30 7.61 18.53 -12.19
CA LEU A 30 8.48 17.69 -11.37
C LEU A 30 9.39 18.53 -10.44
N THR A 31 9.86 19.68 -10.91
CA THR A 31 10.68 20.59 -10.09
C THR A 31 9.87 21.15 -8.93
N ARG A 32 8.65 21.64 -9.19
CA ARG A 32 7.73 22.11 -8.13
C ARG A 32 7.35 21.00 -7.16
N PHE A 33 7.14 19.78 -7.66
CA PHE A 33 6.86 18.62 -6.82
C PHE A 33 8.04 18.30 -5.89
N LYS A 34 9.27 18.31 -6.41
CA LYS A 34 10.49 18.12 -5.60
C LYS A 34 10.67 19.21 -4.55
N GLU A 35 10.46 20.48 -4.91
CA GLU A 35 10.52 21.59 -3.97
C GLU A 35 9.51 21.44 -2.84
N ALA A 36 8.28 21.03 -3.16
CA ALA A 36 7.24 20.78 -2.18
C ALA A 36 7.59 19.62 -1.23
N ILE A 37 8.27 18.56 -1.72
CA ILE A 37 8.82 17.50 -0.86
C ILE A 37 9.84 18.08 0.12
N TYR A 38 10.83 18.84 -0.37
CA TYR A 38 11.90 19.38 0.48
C TYR A 38 11.39 20.35 1.54
N GLN A 39 10.37 21.12 1.21
CA GLN A 39 9.76 22.09 2.12
C GLN A 39 8.69 21.47 3.04
N ARG A 40 8.36 20.18 2.87
CA ARG A 40 7.20 19.54 3.51
C ARG A 40 5.90 20.34 3.25
N ASP A 41 5.77 20.92 2.06
CA ASP A 41 4.56 21.61 1.66
C ASP A 41 3.49 20.59 1.21
N ILE A 42 2.85 19.99 2.21
CA ILE A 42 1.83 18.95 2.05
C ILE A 42 0.64 19.46 1.23
N VAL A 43 0.30 20.75 1.35
CA VAL A 43 -0.82 21.34 0.62
C VAL A 43 -0.47 21.40 -0.86
N SER A 44 0.70 21.93 -1.21
CA SER A 44 1.17 21.95 -2.60
C SER A 44 1.36 20.55 -3.16
N LEU A 45 1.89 19.60 -2.39
CA LEU A 45 1.99 18.20 -2.82
C LEU A 45 0.62 17.62 -3.15
N ALA A 46 -0.35 17.74 -2.24
CA ALA A 46 -1.69 17.21 -2.47
C ALA A 46 -2.40 17.88 -3.66
N ASN A 47 -2.11 19.15 -3.95
CA ASN A 47 -2.65 19.86 -5.12
C ASN A 47 -2.16 19.29 -6.46
N GLN A 48 -1.01 18.61 -6.47
CA GLN A 48 -0.46 17.99 -7.68
C GLN A 48 -1.14 16.66 -8.02
N PHE A 49 -1.87 16.05 -7.09
CA PHE A 49 -2.58 14.81 -7.34
C PHE A 49 -3.91 15.06 -8.05
N TYR A 50 -4.23 14.20 -9.01
CA TYR A 50 -5.54 14.22 -9.65
C TYR A 50 -6.57 13.59 -8.71
N PHE A 51 -7.71 14.27 -8.61
CA PHE A 51 -8.91 13.73 -8.00
C PHE A 51 -10.09 13.98 -8.93
N ASP A 52 -10.98 12.98 -9.04
CA ASP A 52 -12.24 13.18 -9.74
C ASP A 52 -13.12 14.25 -9.04
N GLN A 53 -14.05 14.84 -9.80
CA GLN A 53 -14.90 15.93 -9.30
C GLN A 53 -15.85 15.51 -8.17
N ILE A 54 -16.17 14.22 -8.07
CA ILE A 54 -17.20 13.70 -7.16
C ILE A 54 -16.61 13.51 -5.75
N SER A 55 -15.38 13.03 -5.65
CA SER A 55 -14.73 12.66 -4.39
C SER A 55 -13.53 13.55 -4.04
N GLY A 56 -13.20 14.54 -4.86
CA GLY A 56 -11.90 15.19 -4.83
C GLY A 56 -11.57 16.01 -3.59
N VAL A 57 -12.54 16.64 -2.92
CA VAL A 57 -12.25 17.37 -1.67
C VAL A 57 -11.93 16.39 -0.54
N VAL A 58 -12.72 15.33 -0.38
CA VAL A 58 -12.55 14.34 0.70
C VAL A 58 -11.24 13.56 0.52
N ASN A 59 -10.98 13.09 -0.71
CA ASN A 59 -9.75 12.36 -1.02
C ASN A 59 -8.50 13.23 -0.88
N LYS A 60 -8.60 14.53 -1.17
CA LYS A 60 -7.49 15.46 -0.97
C LYS A 60 -7.17 15.71 0.49
N VAL A 61 -8.19 15.96 1.34
CA VAL A 61 -7.99 16.11 2.79
C VAL A 61 -7.39 14.84 3.38
N ARG A 62 -7.85 13.67 2.92
CA ARG A 62 -7.29 12.39 3.31
C ARG A 62 -5.83 12.24 2.88
N LEU A 63 -5.49 12.52 1.62
CA LEU A 63 -4.11 12.45 1.14
C LEU A 63 -3.20 13.39 1.93
N GLN A 64 -3.66 14.60 2.27
CA GLN A 64 -2.91 15.53 3.11
C GLN A 64 -2.61 14.94 4.49
N ARG A 65 -3.59 14.28 5.13
CA ARG A 65 -3.38 13.56 6.40
C ARG A 65 -2.37 12.42 6.24
N GLU A 66 -2.48 11.61 5.19
CA GLU A 66 -1.58 10.49 4.94
C GLU A 66 -0.14 10.97 4.71
N LEU A 67 0.04 12.03 3.92
CA LEU A 67 1.33 12.70 3.73
C LEU A 67 1.88 13.26 5.04
N ASP A 68 1.06 13.89 5.87
CA ASP A 68 1.50 14.42 7.16
C ASP A 68 2.00 13.33 8.12
N ILE A 69 1.28 12.20 8.19
CA ILE A 69 1.69 11.03 8.97
C ILE A 69 3.04 10.55 8.45
N VAL A 70 3.16 10.32 7.14
CA VAL A 70 4.40 9.87 6.51
C VAL A 70 5.57 10.79 6.84
N PHE A 71 5.45 12.11 6.58
CA PHE A 71 6.54 13.05 6.85
C PHE A 71 6.85 13.17 8.36
N THR A 72 5.86 12.98 9.22
CA THR A 72 6.09 12.92 10.67
C THR A 72 6.97 11.73 11.06
N TYR A 73 6.80 10.57 10.42
CA TYR A 73 7.60 9.38 10.74
C TYR A 73 8.95 9.33 10.01
N PHE A 74 9.01 9.81 8.77
CA PHE A 74 10.21 9.77 7.95
C PHE A 74 11.13 10.96 8.22
N GLY A 75 10.57 12.10 8.65
CA GLY A 75 11.31 13.32 8.91
C GLY A 75 11.53 14.16 7.65
N ASN A 76 12.46 15.11 7.73
CA ASN A 76 12.77 16.03 6.64
C ASN A 76 13.55 15.28 5.55
N VAL A 77 13.24 15.63 4.30
CA VAL A 77 13.87 15.04 3.11
C VAL A 77 14.96 15.97 2.60
N THR A 78 16.15 15.45 2.36
CA THR A 78 17.32 16.18 1.84
C THR A 78 18.11 15.31 0.87
N ASN A 79 19.05 15.92 0.15
CA ASN A 79 20.03 15.21 -0.68
C ASN A 79 19.43 14.19 -1.66
N CYS A 80 18.28 14.49 -2.27
CA CYS A 80 17.70 13.58 -3.24
C CYS A 80 18.47 13.60 -4.56
N ARG A 81 18.83 12.41 -5.04
CA ARG A 81 19.45 12.19 -6.34
C ARG A 81 18.62 11.20 -7.14
N GLN A 82 18.58 11.39 -8.46
CA GLN A 82 17.94 10.40 -9.33
C GLN A 82 18.70 9.06 -9.23
N THR A 83 17.95 7.96 -9.23
CA THR A 83 18.50 6.61 -9.11
C THR A 83 17.71 5.65 -10.00
N ASP A 84 18.37 4.57 -10.43
CA ASP A 84 17.72 3.43 -11.09
C ASP A 84 17.63 2.22 -10.14
N GLU A 85 17.98 2.38 -8.86
CA GLU A 85 17.90 1.30 -7.86
C GLU A 85 16.45 0.97 -7.50
N ASP A 86 16.13 -0.33 -7.48
CA ASP A 86 14.77 -0.85 -7.20
C ASP A 86 14.60 -1.41 -5.78
N ASN A 87 15.61 -1.28 -4.92
CA ASN A 87 15.63 -1.92 -3.61
C ASN A 87 15.04 -1.03 -2.51
N PHE A 88 13.72 -0.85 -2.51
CA PHE A 88 13.05 -0.12 -1.42
C PHE A 88 11.69 -0.73 -1.05
N ALA A 89 11.35 -0.68 0.25
CA ALA A 89 9.97 -0.89 0.69
C ALA A 89 9.34 0.47 0.94
N ALA A 90 8.20 0.73 0.29
CA ALA A 90 7.50 2.00 0.37
C ALA A 90 6.07 1.85 0.88
N ILE A 91 5.60 2.91 1.54
CA ILE A 91 4.18 3.21 1.66
C ILE A 91 3.80 3.90 0.35
N VAL A 92 2.81 3.33 -0.35
CA VAL A 92 2.29 3.87 -1.61
C VAL A 92 1.05 4.69 -1.29
N LEU A 93 1.08 5.98 -1.61
CA LEU A 93 -0.08 6.86 -1.51
C LEU A 93 -0.60 7.11 -2.92
N VAL A 94 -1.77 6.56 -3.23
CA VAL A 94 -2.43 6.70 -4.54
C VAL A 94 -3.66 7.57 -4.37
N SER A 95 -3.79 8.62 -5.18
CA SER A 95 -4.95 9.55 -5.13
C SER A 95 -6.12 9.15 -6.02
N SER A 96 -5.94 8.15 -6.87
CA SER A 96 -6.91 7.76 -7.89
C SER A 96 -7.40 6.35 -7.66
N THR A 97 -8.69 6.14 -7.94
CA THR A 97 -9.36 4.84 -7.95
C THR A 97 -9.34 4.19 -9.33
N GLN A 98 -8.87 4.90 -10.35
CA GLN A 98 -8.73 4.39 -11.71
C GLN A 98 -7.40 3.69 -11.89
N GLU A 99 -7.36 2.63 -12.70
CA GLU A 99 -6.13 1.97 -13.09
C GLU A 99 -5.20 2.98 -13.78
N ILE A 100 -3.98 3.09 -13.25
CA ILE A 100 -3.01 4.09 -13.65
C ILE A 100 -2.08 3.46 -14.69
N THR A 101 -2.25 3.84 -15.96
CA THR A 101 -1.23 3.58 -16.98
C THR A 101 -0.14 4.63 -16.83
N ALA A 102 0.94 4.30 -16.11
CA ALA A 102 2.05 5.23 -15.88
C ALA A 102 2.80 5.50 -17.18
N GLU A 103 2.97 6.77 -17.53
CA GLU A 103 3.70 7.16 -18.76
C GLU A 103 5.19 7.39 -18.49
N ARG A 104 5.53 7.89 -17.29
CA ARG A 104 6.92 8.07 -16.84
C ARG A 104 7.05 7.84 -15.34
N GLU A 105 8.19 7.30 -14.96
CA GLU A 105 8.53 6.97 -13.58
C GLU A 105 9.82 7.70 -13.21
N PHE A 106 9.82 8.39 -12.07
CA PHE A 106 10.96 9.10 -11.53
C PHE A 106 11.29 8.54 -10.16
N LYS A 107 12.52 8.03 -10.02
CA LYS A 107 13.04 7.45 -8.79
C LYS A 107 14.10 8.36 -8.19
N PHE A 108 13.98 8.62 -6.90
CA PHE A 108 14.93 9.42 -6.14
C PHE A 108 15.38 8.65 -4.92
N GLN A 109 16.69 8.56 -4.72
CA GLN A 109 17.27 8.17 -3.44
C GLN A 109 17.50 9.44 -2.62
N CYS A 110 17.03 9.47 -1.38
CA CYS A 110 17.05 10.65 -0.51
C CYS A 110 17.56 10.31 0.90
N GLU A 111 17.99 11.35 1.61
CA GLU A 111 18.27 11.31 3.05
C GLU A 111 17.06 11.84 3.83
N PHE A 112 16.64 11.07 4.82
CA PHE A 112 15.52 11.34 5.70
C PHE A 112 16.00 11.48 7.15
N SER A 113 15.58 12.54 7.82
CA SER A 113 16.14 12.86 9.15
C SER A 113 15.81 11.85 10.26
N LYS A 114 14.80 11.00 10.11
CA LYS A 114 14.42 9.98 11.13
C LYS A 114 14.78 8.55 10.74
N ILE A 115 14.89 8.25 9.46
CA ILE A 115 15.04 6.88 8.97
C ILE A 115 16.36 6.65 8.20
N GLY A 116 17.16 7.70 7.98
CA GLY A 116 18.40 7.60 7.22
C GLY A 116 18.13 7.60 5.72
N HIS A 117 18.61 6.59 4.99
CA HIS A 117 18.46 6.55 3.53
C HIS A 117 17.12 5.93 3.12
N GLY A 118 16.47 6.55 2.15
CA GLY A 118 15.20 6.07 1.61
C GLY A 118 15.04 6.41 0.14
N ALA A 119 13.88 6.05 -0.40
CA ALA A 119 13.53 6.27 -1.79
C ALA A 119 12.18 6.98 -1.91
N ILE A 120 12.07 7.82 -2.92
CA ILE A 120 10.83 8.43 -3.37
C ILE A 120 10.60 8.02 -4.81
N LEU A 121 9.44 7.43 -5.06
CA LEU A 121 8.94 7.09 -6.38
C LEU A 121 7.84 8.07 -6.76
N VAL A 122 7.98 8.71 -7.91
CA VAL A 122 6.98 9.60 -8.48
C VAL A 122 6.60 9.07 -9.84
N LYS A 123 5.33 8.70 -10.03
CA LYS A 123 4.79 8.28 -11.33
C LYS A 123 3.93 9.38 -11.91
N THR A 124 4.15 9.73 -13.17
CA THR A 124 3.30 10.65 -13.91
C THR A 124 2.35 9.90 -14.83
N ILE A 125 1.13 10.40 -14.92
CA ILE A 125 0.00 9.76 -15.59
C ILE A 125 -0.70 10.84 -16.39
N THR A 126 -1.02 10.58 -17.65
CA THR A 126 -1.84 11.52 -18.42
C THR A 126 -3.31 11.16 -18.27
N VAL A 127 -4.09 12.12 -17.79
CA VAL A 127 -5.55 12.04 -17.62
C VAL A 127 -6.20 13.00 -18.62
N GLU A 128 -7.22 12.53 -19.34
CA GLU A 128 -8.00 13.32 -20.31
C GLU A 128 -7.13 13.98 -21.42
N ASN A 129 -6.03 13.36 -21.83
CA ASN A 129 -5.08 13.85 -22.84
C ASN A 129 -4.45 15.23 -22.55
N GLN A 130 -4.58 15.77 -21.34
CA GLN A 130 -4.07 17.12 -21.00
C GLN A 130 -3.62 17.32 -19.54
N LYS A 131 -3.98 16.43 -18.59
CA LYS A 131 -3.67 16.62 -17.17
C LYS A 131 -2.64 15.60 -16.70
N LEU A 132 -1.49 16.09 -16.25
CA LEU A 132 -0.47 15.28 -15.59
C LEU A 132 -0.92 15.01 -14.14
N ALA A 133 -1.14 13.75 -13.78
CA ALA A 133 -1.40 13.31 -12.42
C ALA A 133 -0.18 12.61 -11.84
N PHE A 134 0.01 12.71 -10.53
CA PHE A 134 1.11 12.08 -9.81
C PHE A 134 0.63 10.94 -8.91
N SER A 135 1.45 9.89 -8.79
CA SER A 135 1.42 8.94 -7.67
C SER A 135 2.74 9.03 -6.92
N PHE A 136 2.68 8.91 -5.59
CA PHE A 136 3.82 9.08 -4.70
C PHE A 136 3.98 7.86 -3.82
N SER A 137 5.17 7.26 -3.88
CA SER A 137 5.57 6.24 -2.92
C SER A 137 6.82 6.71 -2.20
N ILE A 138 6.87 6.47 -0.91
CA ILE A 138 7.98 6.85 -0.06
C ILE A 138 8.36 5.69 0.83
N GLY A 139 9.65 5.39 0.83
CA GLY A 139 10.14 4.15 1.39
C GLY A 139 11.54 4.26 1.96
N VAL A 140 11.92 3.20 2.64
CA VAL A 140 13.27 3.05 3.18
C VAL A 140 14.05 2.16 2.21
N THR A 141 15.27 2.55 1.85
CA THR A 141 16.15 1.70 1.04
C THR A 141 16.69 0.60 1.94
N GLY A 142 16.36 -0.64 1.61
CA GLY A 142 16.74 -1.81 2.40
C GLY A 142 17.81 -2.61 1.68
N ASP A 143 18.85 -3.02 2.43
CA ASP A 143 19.61 -4.22 2.07
C ASP A 143 18.87 -5.44 2.67
N ALA A 144 18.95 -6.60 2.02
CA ALA A 144 18.18 -7.80 2.40
C ALA A 144 18.38 -8.21 3.88
N SER A 145 19.49 -7.80 4.47
CA SER A 145 19.86 -7.99 5.88
C SER A 145 19.06 -7.15 6.90
N ARG A 146 18.34 -6.09 6.47
CA ARG A 146 17.61 -5.15 7.36
C ARG A 146 16.08 -5.20 7.24
N SER A 147 15.53 -6.17 6.49
CA SER A 147 14.10 -6.28 6.20
C SER A 147 13.20 -6.25 7.45
N LYS A 148 13.56 -6.96 8.52
CA LYS A 148 12.76 -7.00 9.76
C LYS A 148 12.65 -5.65 10.47
N GLU A 149 13.75 -4.91 10.55
CA GLU A 149 13.77 -3.59 11.20
C GLU A 149 13.00 -2.55 10.38
N LEU A 150 13.15 -2.63 9.06
CA LEU A 150 12.42 -1.84 8.08
C LEU A 150 10.90 -2.04 8.19
N TRP A 151 10.43 -3.29 8.21
CA TRP A 151 9.00 -3.59 8.41
C TRP A 151 8.50 -3.07 9.77
N ARG A 152 9.29 -3.21 10.84
CA ARG A 152 8.95 -2.68 12.16
C ARG A 152 8.78 -1.15 12.15
N MET A 153 9.63 -0.44 11.39
CA MET A 153 9.52 1.02 11.26
C MET A 153 8.27 1.46 10.51
N LEU A 154 7.81 0.66 9.53
CA LEU A 154 6.62 0.96 8.74
C LEU A 154 5.29 0.66 9.48
N LYS A 155 5.30 -0.21 10.50
CA LYS A 155 4.07 -0.54 11.26
C LYS A 155 3.42 0.67 11.93
N SER A 156 4.21 1.57 12.52
CA SER A 156 3.69 2.76 13.20
C SER A 156 2.95 3.75 12.29
N PRO A 157 3.56 4.24 11.18
CA PRO A 157 2.84 5.10 10.24
C PRO A 157 1.65 4.37 9.62
N MET A 158 1.75 3.07 9.37
CA MET A 158 0.65 2.31 8.79
C MET A 158 -0.57 2.23 9.71
N ALA A 159 -0.38 1.95 11.00
CA ALA A 159 -1.45 1.96 11.98
C ALA A 159 -2.16 3.33 12.02
N GLN A 160 -1.40 4.42 12.04
CA GLN A 160 -1.93 5.78 12.06
C GLN A 160 -2.73 6.14 10.78
N ILE A 161 -2.27 5.68 9.61
CA ILE A 161 -3.02 5.81 8.35
C ILE A 161 -4.34 5.04 8.45
N MET A 162 -4.31 3.85 9.04
CA MET A 162 -5.50 3.03 9.28
C MET A 162 -6.44 3.60 10.36
N GLY A 163 -6.05 4.66 11.07
CA GLY A 163 -6.80 5.25 12.17
C GLY A 163 -6.65 4.48 13.49
N GLU A 164 -5.59 3.69 13.62
CA GLU A 164 -5.35 2.78 14.72
C GLU A 164 -4.08 3.16 15.51
N GLU A 165 -4.06 2.81 16.80
CA GLU A 165 -2.94 3.12 17.69
C GLU A 165 -1.96 1.93 17.85
N ASN A 166 -2.47 0.70 17.84
CA ASN A 166 -1.66 -0.48 18.11
C ASN A 166 -0.94 -0.99 16.86
N ARG A 167 0.27 -0.49 16.63
CA ARG A 167 1.12 -0.91 15.50
C ARG A 167 1.40 -2.41 15.44
N ASP A 168 1.38 -3.13 16.57
CA ASP A 168 1.76 -4.55 16.59
C ASP A 168 0.73 -5.41 15.85
N ASN A 169 -0.51 -4.91 15.74
CA ASN A 169 -1.60 -5.52 14.98
C ASN A 169 -1.53 -5.23 13.47
N VAL A 170 -0.55 -4.44 13.00
CA VAL A 170 -0.29 -4.27 11.57
C VAL A 170 0.51 -5.46 11.05
N TYR A 171 0.02 -6.10 10.00
CA TYR A 171 0.70 -7.17 9.29
C TYR A 171 0.90 -6.77 7.83
N PHE A 172 2.12 -6.95 7.35
CA PHE A 172 2.44 -6.88 5.93
C PHE A 172 2.41 -8.31 5.41
N LEU A 173 1.49 -8.59 4.48
CA LEU A 173 1.32 -9.92 3.91
C LEU A 173 1.97 -9.91 2.53
N GLU A 174 2.93 -10.81 2.36
CA GLU A 174 3.86 -10.78 1.23
C GLU A 174 4.48 -9.37 1.06
N ASN A 175 4.74 -8.98 -0.19
CA ASN A 175 5.17 -7.63 -0.56
C ASN A 175 4.03 -6.80 -1.16
N LYS A 176 2.76 -7.18 -0.92
CA LYS A 176 1.60 -6.60 -1.61
C LYS A 176 0.55 -6.01 -0.67
N TYR A 177 0.31 -6.62 0.48
CA TYR A 177 -0.84 -6.27 1.32
C TYR A 177 -0.40 -5.70 2.67
N ALA A 178 -1.19 -4.78 3.20
CA ALA A 178 -1.07 -4.30 4.57
C ALA A 178 -2.44 -4.37 5.23
N VAL A 179 -2.52 -5.07 6.36
CA VAL A 179 -3.77 -5.29 7.09
C VAL A 179 -3.61 -4.95 8.57
N PHE A 180 -4.69 -4.56 9.21
CA PHE A 180 -4.76 -4.39 10.67
C PHE A 180 -5.69 -5.43 11.26
N LEU A 181 -5.16 -6.34 12.07
CA LEU A 181 -5.93 -7.38 12.74
C LEU A 181 -6.64 -6.78 13.97
N GLU A 182 -7.96 -6.62 13.89
CA GLU A 182 -8.77 -6.04 14.98
C GLU A 182 -9.04 -7.08 16.06
N ARG A 183 -9.45 -8.28 15.65
CA ARG A 183 -9.82 -9.37 16.56
C ARG A 183 -9.60 -10.71 15.88
N GLU A 184 -9.18 -11.67 16.68
CA GLU A 184 -9.16 -13.07 16.33
C GLU A 184 -9.62 -13.88 17.55
N GLU A 185 -10.38 -14.93 17.33
CA GLU A 185 -10.92 -15.75 18.42
C GLU A 185 -11.23 -17.17 17.96
N CYS A 186 -10.89 -18.14 18.80
CA CYS A 186 -11.34 -19.52 18.66
C CYS A 186 -12.69 -19.68 19.36
N ILE A 187 -13.72 -20.05 18.60
CA ILE A 187 -15.08 -20.30 19.08
C ILE A 187 -15.39 -21.78 18.82
N ASP A 188 -16.23 -22.40 19.66
CA ASP A 188 -16.48 -23.86 19.68
C ASP A 188 -16.71 -24.51 18.29
N ASP A 189 -17.29 -23.79 17.32
CA ASP A 189 -17.55 -24.30 15.96
C ASP A 189 -16.74 -23.63 14.84
N HIS A 190 -15.99 -22.54 15.12
CA HIS A 190 -15.23 -21.81 14.10
C HIS A 190 -14.14 -20.91 14.67
N TYR A 191 -13.17 -20.56 13.82
CA TYR A 191 -12.24 -19.46 14.09
C TYR A 191 -12.81 -18.18 13.49
N SER A 192 -12.93 -17.13 14.29
CA SER A 192 -13.42 -15.82 13.86
C SER A 192 -12.25 -14.85 13.72
N VAL A 193 -12.16 -14.19 12.57
CA VAL A 193 -11.12 -13.19 12.27
C VAL A 193 -11.81 -11.93 11.81
N ARG A 194 -11.40 -10.78 12.36
CA ARG A 194 -11.82 -9.47 11.91
C ARG A 194 -10.59 -8.60 11.65
N TYR A 195 -10.51 -7.99 10.47
CA TYR A 195 -9.39 -7.14 10.11
C TYR A 195 -9.80 -6.00 9.14
N LYS A 196 -8.98 -4.94 9.11
CA LYS A 196 -9.10 -3.80 8.19
C LYS A 196 -8.09 -3.90 7.04
N THR A 197 -8.53 -3.58 5.82
CA THR A 197 -7.70 -3.52 4.61
C THR A 197 -7.81 -2.17 3.89
N PHE A 198 -6.76 -1.83 3.15
CA PHE A 198 -6.76 -0.72 2.18
C PHE A 198 -7.39 -1.09 0.84
N HIS A 199 -7.54 -2.39 0.55
CA HIS A 199 -8.16 -2.84 -0.69
C HIS A 199 -9.65 -2.54 -0.66
N ARG A 200 -10.18 -2.04 -1.79
CA ARG A 200 -11.62 -1.91 -1.96
C ARG A 200 -12.25 -3.28 -2.08
N LEU A 201 -13.25 -3.53 -1.25
CA LEU A 201 -14.09 -4.71 -1.23
C LEU A 201 -15.22 -4.52 -2.25
N LEU A 202 -14.87 -4.42 -3.54
CA LEU A 202 -15.85 -4.68 -4.60
C LEU A 202 -16.13 -6.19 -4.64
N ASP A 203 -17.34 -6.61 -5.05
CA ASP A 203 -17.83 -8.01 -5.05
C ASP A 203 -16.73 -9.08 -5.08
N GLN A 204 -16.35 -9.56 -3.88
CA GLN A 204 -15.36 -10.62 -3.61
C GLN A 204 -14.27 -10.81 -4.69
N THR A 205 -13.55 -9.74 -5.03
CA THR A 205 -12.48 -9.79 -6.03
C THR A 205 -11.45 -10.86 -5.65
N ASN A 206 -10.79 -11.46 -6.64
CA ASN A 206 -9.73 -12.44 -6.39
C ASN A 206 -8.62 -11.86 -5.49
N GLU A 207 -8.42 -10.55 -5.51
CA GLU A 207 -7.42 -9.87 -4.68
C GLU A 207 -7.68 -9.97 -3.18
N VAL A 208 -8.96 -9.88 -2.75
CA VAL A 208 -9.34 -10.06 -1.34
C VAL A 208 -9.16 -11.51 -0.93
N LYS A 209 -9.43 -12.46 -1.83
CA LYS A 209 -9.22 -13.89 -1.57
C LYS A 209 -7.74 -14.20 -1.37
N ASP A 210 -6.89 -13.64 -2.22
CA ASP A 210 -5.44 -13.76 -2.11
C ASP A 210 -4.94 -13.15 -0.79
N GLU A 211 -5.39 -11.93 -0.45
CA GLU A 211 -5.03 -11.26 0.81
C GLU A 211 -5.39 -12.11 2.04
N VAL A 212 -6.62 -12.63 2.10
CA VAL A 212 -7.04 -13.53 3.18
C VAL A 212 -6.23 -14.82 3.19
N GLY A 213 -5.93 -15.38 2.01
CA GLY A 213 -5.07 -16.55 1.88
C GLY A 213 -3.72 -16.35 2.57
N TYR A 214 -3.05 -15.23 2.30
CA TYR A 214 -1.79 -14.88 2.96
C TYR A 214 -1.96 -14.62 4.46
N LEU A 215 -3.03 -13.95 4.89
CA LEU A 215 -3.29 -13.75 6.32
C LEU A 215 -3.42 -15.09 7.07
N LEU A 216 -4.18 -16.02 6.50
CA LEU A 216 -4.38 -17.35 7.08
C LEU A 216 -3.09 -18.17 7.11
N ALA A 217 -2.27 -18.08 6.06
CA ALA A 217 -1.02 -18.83 5.93
C ALA A 217 0.12 -18.27 6.78
N ASP A 218 0.33 -16.95 6.75
CA ASP A 218 1.55 -16.33 7.28
C ASP A 218 1.39 -15.88 8.74
N VAL A 219 0.17 -15.51 9.15
CA VAL A 219 -0.09 -14.91 10.46
C VAL A 219 -0.87 -15.84 11.38
N LEU A 220 -1.88 -16.51 10.84
CA LEU A 220 -2.85 -17.26 11.65
C LEU A 220 -2.65 -18.77 11.66
N ALA A 221 -1.74 -19.32 10.85
CA ALA A 221 -1.60 -20.77 10.66
C ALA A 221 -1.41 -21.53 11.98
N GLU A 222 -0.49 -21.09 12.84
CA GLU A 222 -0.25 -21.75 14.15
C GLU A 222 -1.47 -21.67 15.07
N LYS A 223 -2.16 -20.52 15.10
CA LYS A 223 -3.34 -20.30 15.93
C LYS A 223 -4.53 -21.14 15.46
N LEU A 224 -4.70 -21.25 14.15
CA LEU A 224 -5.71 -22.11 13.53
C LEU A 224 -5.48 -23.58 13.85
N MET A 225 -4.22 -24.05 13.79
CA MET A 225 -3.89 -25.42 14.19
C MET A 225 -4.23 -25.69 15.66
N SER A 226 -4.08 -24.70 16.54
CA SER A 226 -4.40 -24.84 17.96
C SER A 226 -5.91 -24.82 18.28
N CYS A 227 -6.75 -24.27 17.39
CA CYS A 227 -8.18 -24.12 17.62
C CYS A 227 -9.02 -25.37 17.26
N ASP A 228 -8.46 -26.33 16.51
CA ASP A 228 -9.13 -27.58 16.09
C ASP A 228 -10.56 -27.39 15.52
N VAL A 229 -10.73 -26.38 14.67
CA VAL A 229 -11.99 -26.09 13.98
C VAL A 229 -11.90 -26.38 12.49
N LYS A 230 -13.05 -26.68 11.87
CA LYS A 230 -13.14 -26.94 10.40
C LYS A 230 -13.70 -25.77 9.60
N LYS A 231 -13.94 -24.64 10.27
CA LYS A 231 -14.59 -23.46 9.72
C LYS A 231 -13.86 -22.20 10.17
N ILE A 232 -13.65 -21.28 9.24
CA ILE A 232 -13.16 -19.93 9.53
C ILE A 232 -14.17 -18.93 8.99
N ILE A 233 -14.53 -17.95 9.82
CA ILE A 233 -15.31 -16.79 9.42
C ILE A 233 -14.37 -15.60 9.41
N VAL A 234 -14.21 -14.97 8.25
CA VAL A 234 -13.39 -13.78 8.09
C VAL A 234 -14.29 -12.59 7.80
N ILE A 235 -14.21 -11.58 8.66
CA ILE A 235 -14.90 -10.30 8.53
C ILE A 235 -13.85 -9.28 8.08
N VAL A 236 -14.09 -8.67 6.92
CA VAL A 236 -13.19 -7.68 6.34
C VAL A 236 -13.89 -6.34 6.30
N SER A 237 -13.20 -5.31 6.78
CA SER A 237 -13.65 -3.91 6.72
C SER A 237 -12.64 -3.07 5.94
N GLU A 238 -13.12 -2.07 5.21
CA GLU A 238 -12.26 -1.10 4.56
C GLU A 238 -11.81 -0.03 5.55
N VAL A 239 -10.56 0.45 5.43
CA VAL A 239 -10.08 1.59 6.22
C VAL A 239 -10.90 2.86 5.95
N TYR A 240 -11.51 3.00 4.77
CA TYR A 240 -12.06 4.26 4.28
C TYR A 240 -13.58 4.33 4.12
N SER A 241 -14.33 3.34 4.59
CA SER A 241 -15.80 3.34 4.53
C SER A 241 -16.46 4.33 5.51
N GLY A 242 -15.70 4.96 6.41
CA GLY A 242 -16.21 6.02 7.30
C GLY A 242 -17.13 5.53 8.43
N GLN A 243 -17.47 4.24 8.47
CA GLN A 243 -18.16 3.55 9.56
C GLN A 243 -17.58 2.13 9.69
N ASP A 244 -17.74 1.49 10.86
CA ASP A 244 -17.52 0.04 11.07
C ASP A 244 -18.52 -0.81 10.26
N GLU A 245 -18.80 -0.43 9.01
CA GLU A 245 -19.54 -1.25 8.08
C GLU A 245 -18.72 -2.51 7.81
N VAL A 246 -19.28 -3.64 8.24
CA VAL A 246 -18.85 -4.96 7.82
C VAL A 246 -19.26 -5.09 6.36
N LEU A 247 -18.33 -4.77 5.46
CA LEU A 247 -18.58 -4.73 4.02
C LEU A 247 -18.38 -6.09 3.35
N GLY A 248 -17.59 -6.99 3.95
CA GLY A 248 -17.35 -8.34 3.43
C GLY A 248 -17.31 -9.40 4.52
N ARG A 249 -18.03 -10.51 4.30
CA ARG A 249 -17.94 -11.75 5.09
C ARG A 249 -17.53 -12.90 4.18
N LEU A 250 -16.41 -13.54 4.50
CA LEU A 250 -15.88 -14.68 3.77
C LEU A 250 -15.92 -15.91 4.67
N LEU A 251 -16.50 -17.00 4.15
CA LEU A 251 -16.59 -18.27 4.85
C LEU A 251 -15.61 -19.26 4.24
N PHE A 252 -14.69 -19.77 5.05
CA PHE A 252 -13.77 -20.83 4.62
C PHE A 252 -14.12 -22.14 5.35
N ARG A 253 -14.01 -23.25 4.61
CA ARG A 253 -14.09 -24.60 5.18
C ARG A 253 -12.83 -25.38 4.86
N PHE A 254 -12.34 -26.13 5.83
CA PHE A 254 -11.16 -26.95 5.63
C PHE A 254 -11.49 -28.15 4.73
N ASN A 255 -10.70 -28.33 3.67
CA ASN A 255 -10.76 -29.50 2.81
C ASN A 255 -9.73 -30.51 3.29
N GLU A 256 -10.18 -31.54 4.01
CA GLU A 256 -9.29 -32.56 4.60
C GLU A 256 -8.47 -33.31 3.54
N SER A 257 -9.06 -33.59 2.38
CA SER A 257 -8.39 -34.33 1.30
C SER A 257 -7.23 -33.54 0.69
N LYS A 258 -7.34 -32.21 0.64
CA LYS A 258 -6.32 -31.32 0.08
C LYS A 258 -5.47 -30.62 1.15
N LYS A 259 -5.86 -30.73 2.42
CA LYS A 259 -5.26 -30.02 3.56
C LYS A 259 -5.17 -28.50 3.36
N GLU A 260 -6.22 -27.90 2.80
CA GLU A 260 -6.28 -26.46 2.49
C GLU A 260 -7.61 -25.83 2.90
N TRP A 261 -7.61 -24.55 3.24
CA TRP A 261 -8.82 -23.77 3.48
C TRP A 261 -9.45 -23.33 2.16
N GLN A 262 -10.73 -23.66 1.95
CA GLN A 262 -11.44 -23.31 0.72
C GLN A 262 -12.57 -22.32 1.01
N LEU A 263 -12.56 -21.21 0.27
CA LEU A 263 -13.65 -20.25 0.28
C LEU A 263 -14.95 -20.93 -0.19
N ARG A 264 -16.04 -20.65 0.51
CA ARG A 264 -17.40 -21.01 0.14
C ARG A 264 -18.16 -19.74 -0.20
N SER A 265 -18.74 -19.69 -1.39
CA SER A 265 -19.83 -18.76 -1.68
C SER A 265 -21.04 -19.19 -0.84
N GLU A 266 -21.51 -18.31 0.04
CA GLU A 266 -22.87 -18.41 0.60
C GLU A 266 -23.89 -17.92 -0.43
#